data_AF-A0A920NVN5-F1
#
_entry.id   AF-A0A920NVN5-F1
#
_cell.length_a   1.000
_cell.length_b   1.000
_cell.length_c   1.000
_cell.angle_alpha   90.00
_cell.angle_beta   90.00
_cell.angle_gamma   90.00
#
_symmetry.space_group_name_H-M   'P 1'
#
loop_
_entity.id
_entity.type
_entity.pdbx_description
1 polymer ?
#
loop_
_entity_poly.entity_id
_entity_poly.type
_entity_poly.pdbx_seq_one_letter_code
_entity_poly.pdbx_strand_id
1 'polypeptide(L)'
;MSSLTSQKCVACQADAPKVTDDELVEFIKEIPDWEPITEDSILKLRRLFNFDDYAQAVQFSNQVADLAEEEDHHPAILLEWGKVQVTWWTHKILGS
;
A
#
# COMPACT_ATOMS: atom_id res chain seq x y z
N MET A 1 -15.13 17.38 2.64
CA MET A 1 -14.12 16.48 3.22
C MET A 1 -14.41 15.09 2.71
N SER A 2 -13.87 14.76 1.54
CA SER A 2 -14.11 13.46 0.90
C SER A 2 -13.13 12.46 1.50
N SER A 3 -13.66 11.42 2.12
CA SER A 3 -12.89 10.34 2.74
C SER A 3 -12.01 9.63 1.69
N LEU A 4 -10.76 9.29 2.03
CA LEU A 4 -9.86 8.52 1.16
C LEU A 4 -10.48 7.21 0.66
N THR A 5 -11.40 6.62 1.45
CA THR A 5 -12.20 5.44 1.08
C THR A 5 -13.15 5.63 -0.10
N SER A 6 -13.35 6.86 -0.58
CA SER A 6 -14.23 7.17 -1.72
C SER A 6 -13.47 7.48 -3.02
N GLN A 7 -12.15 7.46 -3.01
CA GLN A 7 -11.33 7.72 -4.20
C GLN A 7 -11.02 6.39 -4.89
N LYS A 8 -11.44 6.26 -6.16
CA LYS A 8 -10.92 5.21 -7.04
C LYS A 8 -9.47 5.55 -7.39
N CYS A 9 -8.59 4.56 -7.36
CA CYS A 9 -7.17 4.77 -7.64
C CYS A 9 -6.97 5.14 -9.13
N VAL A 10 -6.86 6.44 -9.45
CA VAL A 10 -6.48 6.91 -10.80
C VAL A 10 -4.94 6.95 -10.96
N ALA A 11 -4.20 6.38 -10.00
CA ALA A 11 -2.74 6.46 -9.90
C ALA A 11 -1.96 5.59 -10.91
N CYS A 12 -2.65 4.84 -11.79
CA CYS A 12 -2.02 3.99 -12.80
C CYS A 12 -1.73 4.70 -14.14
N GLN A 13 -1.93 6.02 -14.24
CA GLN A 13 -1.49 6.83 -15.40
C GLN A 13 -0.03 7.28 -15.23
N ALA A 14 0.75 7.22 -16.31
CA ALA A 14 2.19 7.57 -16.31
C ALA A 14 2.49 9.01 -15.86
N ASP A 15 1.47 9.87 -15.87
CA ASP A 15 1.55 11.29 -15.52
C ASP A 15 1.00 11.60 -14.12
N ALA A 16 0.71 10.57 -13.30
CA ALA A 16 0.23 10.76 -11.95
C ALA A 16 1.27 11.54 -11.12
N PRO A 17 0.90 12.68 -10.52
CA PRO A 17 1.84 13.49 -9.76
C PRO A 17 2.38 12.67 -8.59
N LYS A 18 3.71 12.68 -8.41
CA LYS A 18 4.34 12.16 -7.21
C LYS A 18 3.80 12.94 -6.01
N VAL A 19 3.38 12.22 -4.97
CA VAL A 19 3.08 12.84 -3.68
C VAL A 19 4.32 13.63 -3.25
N THR A 20 4.14 14.93 -3.04
CA THR A 20 5.21 15.79 -2.53
C THR A 20 5.47 15.50 -1.06
N ASP A 21 6.64 15.86 -0.55
CA ASP A 21 6.97 15.65 0.87
C ASP A 21 5.94 16.32 1.81
N ASP A 22 5.41 17.49 1.41
CA ASP A 22 4.39 18.22 2.18
C ASP A 22 3.02 17.50 2.16
N GLU A 23 2.61 16.95 1.01
CA GLU A 23 1.37 16.16 0.89
C GLU A 23 1.48 14.83 1.65
N LEU A 24 2.66 14.20 1.63
CA LEU A 24 2.92 12.96 2.35
C LEU A 24 2.71 13.15 3.86
N VAL A 25 3.18 14.27 4.41
CA VAL A 25 3.03 14.61 5.84
C VAL A 25 1.55 14.74 6.24
N GLU A 26 0.70 15.29 5.37
CA GLU A 26 -0.73 15.38 5.66
C GLU A 26 -1.44 14.04 5.49
N PHE A 27 -1.16 13.30 4.41
CA PHE A 27 -1.81 12.02 4.14
C PHE A 27 -1.46 10.94 5.16
N ILE A 28 -0.23 10.89 5.66
CA ILE A 28 0.17 9.91 6.69
C ILE A 28 -0.67 10.06 7.97
N LYS A 29 -1.13 11.27 8.31
CA LYS A 29 -1.99 11.48 9.49
C LYS A 29 -3.33 10.75 9.35
N GLU A 30 -3.80 10.51 8.13
CA GLU A 30 -5.04 9.76 7.86
C GLU A 30 -4.82 8.23 7.90
N ILE A 31 -3.57 7.77 7.79
CA ILE A 31 -3.19 6.35 7.78
C ILE A 31 -2.06 6.07 8.78
N PRO A 32 -2.23 6.34 10.09
CA PRO A 32 -1.14 6.34 11.07
C PRO A 32 -0.47 4.97 11.28
N ASP A 33 -1.12 3.89 10.88
CA ASP A 33 -0.57 2.53 10.95
C ASP A 33 0.35 2.19 9.77
N TRP A 34 0.45 3.07 8.77
CA TRP A 34 1.33 2.92 7.61
C TRP A 34 2.60 3.75 7.81
N GLU A 35 3.73 3.11 7.59
CA GLU A 35 5.05 3.68 7.71
C GLU A 35 5.59 4.02 6.32
N PRO A 36 5.98 5.28 6.05
CA PRO A 36 6.76 5.60 4.86
C PRO A 36 8.17 5.03 5.00
N ILE A 37 8.60 4.27 4.00
CA ILE A 37 9.95 3.72 3.93
C ILE A 37 10.59 4.07 2.59
N THR A 38 11.90 4.26 2.58
CA THR A 38 12.66 4.47 1.34
C THR A 38 13.59 3.29 1.12
N GLU A 39 13.38 2.57 0.03
CA GLU A 39 14.23 1.44 -0.40
C GLU A 39 14.60 1.65 -1.86
N ASP A 40 15.88 1.50 -2.19
CA ASP A 40 16.41 1.72 -3.56
C ASP A 40 16.04 3.09 -4.17
N SER A 41 16.00 4.13 -3.33
CA SER A 41 15.55 5.49 -3.70
C SER A 41 14.08 5.60 -4.13
N ILE A 42 13.27 4.59 -3.84
CA ILE A 42 11.82 4.58 -4.08
C ILE A 42 11.12 4.73 -2.73
N LEU A 43 10.25 5.73 -2.63
CA LEU A 43 9.34 5.87 -1.50
C LEU A 43 8.25 4.80 -1.60
N LYS A 44 8.05 4.05 -0.52
CA LYS A 44 7.02 3.02 -0.37
C LYS A 44 6.26 3.27 0.93
N LEU A 45 5.05 2.74 1.01
CA LEU A 45 4.27 2.67 2.25
C LEU A 45 4.25 1.22 2.72
N ARG A 46 4.58 0.99 3.99
CA ARG A 46 4.60 -0.34 4.60
C ARG A 46 3.69 -0.39 5.81
N ARG A 47 2.94 -1.48 5.95
CA ARG A 47 2.19 -1.77 7.19
C ARG A 47 2.34 -3.24 7.56
N LEU A 48 2.45 -3.49 8.86
CA LEU A 48 2.44 -4.83 9.45
C LEU A 48 1.09 -5.10 10.11
N PHE A 49 0.50 -6.24 9.77
CA PHE A 49 -0.73 -6.77 10.37
C PHE A 49 -0.37 -8.03 11.16
N ASN A 50 -0.89 -8.16 12.38
CA ASN A 50 -0.64 -9.31 13.26
C ASN A 50 -1.90 -10.16 13.40
N PHE A 51 -1.72 -11.48 13.52
CA PHE A 51 -2.78 -12.48 13.59
C PHE A 51 -2.40 -13.57 14.60
N ASP A 52 -3.41 -14.25 15.16
CA ASP A 52 -3.18 -15.30 16.16
C ASP A 52 -2.65 -16.61 15.55
N ASP A 53 -2.90 -16.84 14.25
CA ASP A 53 -2.47 -18.03 13.53
C ASP A 53 -2.20 -17.76 12.04
N TYR A 54 -1.65 -18.75 11.35
CA TYR A 54 -1.31 -18.65 9.92
C TYR A 54 -2.53 -18.70 9.01
N ALA A 55 -3.62 -19.37 9.39
CA ALA A 55 -4.81 -19.46 8.56
C ALA A 55 -5.49 -18.10 8.40
N GLN A 56 -5.55 -17.33 9.49
CA GLN A 56 -6.04 -15.94 9.47
C GLN A 56 -5.14 -15.03 8.63
N ALA A 57 -3.82 -15.17 8.75
CA ALA A 57 -2.85 -14.41 7.95
C ALA A 57 -2.99 -14.73 6.44
N VAL A 58 -3.21 -16.00 6.07
CA VAL A 58 -3.50 -16.42 4.68
C VAL A 58 -4.79 -15.80 4.19
N GLN A 59 -5.87 -15.87 4.97
CA GLN A 59 -7.17 -15.32 4.59
C GLN A 59 -7.07 -13.81 4.34
N PHE A 60 -6.40 -13.08 5.22
CA PHE A 60 -6.15 -11.65 5.04
C PHE A 60 -5.34 -11.36 3.77
N SER A 61 -4.27 -12.13 3.52
CA SER A 61 -3.42 -11.97 2.34
C SER A 61 -4.22 -12.12 1.04
N ASN A 62 -5.15 -13.08 0.98
CA ASN A 62 -6.02 -13.27 -0.18
C ASN A 62 -6.97 -12.07 -0.38
N GLN A 63 -7.55 -11.53 0.70
CA GLN A 63 -8.41 -10.34 0.61
C GLN A 63 -7.65 -9.12 0.08
N VAL A 64 -6.40 -8.93 0.52
CA VAL A 64 -5.54 -7.86 -0.01
C VAL A 64 -5.23 -8.10 -1.49
N ALA A 65 -4.98 -9.34 -1.90
CA ALA A 65 -4.72 -9.68 -3.30
C ALA A 65 -5.95 -9.43 -4.20
N ASP A 66 -7.15 -9.79 -3.74
CA ASP A 66 -8.39 -9.54 -4.48
C ASP A 66 -8.62 -8.03 -4.68
N LEU A 67 -8.46 -7.22 -3.63
CA LEU A 67 -8.57 -5.76 -3.71
C LEU A 67 -7.50 -5.14 -4.62
N ALA A 68 -6.28 -5.68 -4.59
CA ALA A 68 -5.20 -5.22 -5.45
C ALA A 68 -5.49 -5.45 -6.94
N GLU A 69 -6.15 -6.57 -7.27
CA GLU A 69 -6.59 -6.85 -8.64
C GLU A 69 -7.74 -5.94 -9.07
N GLU A 70 -8.71 -5.68 -8.20
CA GLU A 70 -9.83 -4.76 -8.47
C GLU A 70 -9.34 -3.34 -8.78
N GLU A 71 -8.27 -2.89 -8.10
CA GLU A 71 -7.68 -1.57 -8.29
C GLU A 71 -6.54 -1.53 -9.33
N ASP A 72 -6.24 -2.66 -10.00
CA ASP A 72 -5.10 -2.83 -10.93
C ASP A 72 -3.78 -2.27 -10.37
N HIS A 73 -3.55 -2.53 -9.07
CA HIS A 73 -2.36 -2.08 -8.36
C HIS A 73 -1.88 -3.08 -7.30
N HIS A 74 -0.80 -3.78 -7.62
CA HIS A 74 -0.33 -4.93 -6.85
C HIS A 74 0.74 -4.57 -5.79
N PRO A 75 0.47 -4.74 -4.48
CA PRO A 75 1.50 -4.66 -3.43
C PRO A 75 2.49 -5.83 -3.48
N ALA A 76 3.62 -5.66 -2.79
CA ALA A 76 4.28 -6.81 -2.19
C ALA A 76 3.55 -7.24 -0.91
N ILE A 77 3.24 -8.53 -0.80
CA ILE A 77 2.65 -9.16 0.37
C ILE A 77 3.65 -10.20 0.90
N LEU A 78 4.18 -9.97 2.10
CA LEU A 78 5.00 -10.95 2.81
C LEU A 78 4.18 -11.60 3.91
N LEU A 79 3.85 -12.88 3.71
CA LEU A 79 3.08 -13.72 4.61
C LEU A 79 4.00 -14.60 5.47
N GLU A 80 3.87 -14.50 6.79
CA GLU A 80 4.61 -15.29 7.77
C GLU A 80 3.65 -15.79 8.88
N TRP A 81 4.12 -16.67 9.78
CA TRP A 81 3.29 -17.14 10.91
C TRP A 81 2.88 -15.96 11.80
N GLY A 82 1.57 -15.72 11.91
CA GLY A 82 0.98 -14.69 12.76
C GLY A 82 1.19 -13.25 12.30
N LYS A 83 1.68 -13.02 11.07
CA LYS A 83 1.84 -11.66 10.54
C LYS A 83 1.79 -11.59 9.01
N VAL A 84 1.33 -10.46 8.51
CA VAL A 84 1.37 -10.09 7.09
C VAL A 84 1.93 -8.68 6.98
N GLN A 85 3.01 -8.52 6.22
CA GLN A 85 3.50 -7.20 5.83
C GLN A 85 2.98 -6.88 4.43
N VAL A 86 2.34 -5.72 4.29
CA VAL A 86 1.94 -5.16 3.00
C VAL A 86 2.85 -3.98 2.69
N THR A 87 3.42 -3.96 1.49
CA THR A 87 4.25 -2.84 1.02
C THR A 87 3.74 -2.36 -0.34
N TRP A 88 3.35 -1.09 -0.41
CA TRP A 88 2.77 -0.44 -1.59
C TRP A 88 3.71 0.63 -2.13
N TRP A 89 3.86 0.64 -3.45
CA TRP A 89 4.52 1.71 -4.20
C TRP A 89 4.11 1.61 -5.66
N THR A 90 4.06 2.74 -6.37
CA THR A 90 3.74 2.74 -7.79
C THR A 90 4.94 2.26 -8.61
N HIS A 91 4.84 1.06 -9.20
CA HIS A 91 5.87 0.48 -10.05
C HIS A 91 6.18 1.32 -11.30
N LYS A 92 5.18 2.04 -11.84
CA LYS A 92 5.32 2.85 -13.07
C LYS A 92 6.12 4.16 -12.92
N ILE A 93 6.46 4.57 -11.70
CA ILE A 93 7.19 5.82 -11.47
C ILE A 93 8.70 5.69 -11.77
N LEU A 94 9.17 4.47 -12.07
CA LEU A 94 10.45 4.21 -12.73
C LEU A 94 10.19 3.51 -14.07
N GLY A 95 9.83 4.31 -15.07
CA GLY A 95 9.99 4.06 -16.50
C GLY A 95 9.86 2.62 -17.00
N SER A 96 8.74 2.33 -17.66
CA SER A 96 8.76 1.53 -18.88
C SER A 96 8.27 2.41 -20.02
#